data_AF-A0A523QP39-F1
#
_entry.id   AF-A0A523QP39-F1
#
_cell.length_a   1.000
_cell.length_b   1.000
_cell.length_c   1.000
_cell.angle_alpha   90.00
_cell.angle_beta   90.00
_cell.angle_gamma   90.00
#
_symmetry.space_group_name_H-M   'P 1'
#
loop_
_entity.id
_entity.type
_entity.pdbx_description
1 polymer ?
#
loop_
_entity_poly.entity_id
_entity_poly.type
_entity_poly.pdbx_seq_one_letter_code
_entity_poly.pdbx_strand_id
1 'polypeptide(L)'
;MIWLRRASAVLLAVIFVILSLLVLVAFRVNATVGNPDFYAEQLQQADVYHFIYDDVLPVALEESDVGEDTGGIGVIISPLKPHLSNVVRQTLPPEWLQAQVEHAIDEVVPYVWGETATFRIIIPLKDRVEAGGEAIRSVLHRSDVFPVLYGQLIQLITEEIAPAEDGALAMLAISEEEMEVMLRKVVPEDWLLEQIDSAFNEMVPYLTKEQAHFTLEIDITRPLDELEKVLADFLSRQEAYDSLFAEMLAPAIQQNLGEVIELPLGMELTDDEIIATAKDMLSLEWYQALVPDLVGQIFAYLRGTQEELELVIPLADRKAEIATVLGELADAKVERAFNDLPACSWGHLLEFLSNPSLENI
;
A
#
# COMPACT_ATOMS: atom_id res chain seq x y z
N MET A 1 -10.85 -29.44 99.22
CA MET A 1 -10.18 -30.14 98.09
C MET A 1 -11.08 -30.37 96.87
N ILE A 2 -12.36 -30.76 97.02
CA ILE A 2 -13.25 -31.05 95.88
C ILE A 2 -13.59 -29.80 95.03
N TRP A 3 -13.76 -28.64 95.66
CA TRP A 3 -14.07 -27.38 94.98
C TRP A 3 -12.93 -26.84 94.09
N LEU A 4 -11.68 -26.92 94.56
CA LEU A 4 -10.51 -26.53 93.79
C LEU A 4 -10.34 -27.40 92.53
N ARG A 5 -10.63 -28.71 92.65
CA ARG A 5 -10.56 -29.68 91.56
C ARG A 5 -11.66 -29.46 90.51
N ARG A 6 -12.86 -29.05 90.94
CA ARG A 6 -13.97 -28.70 90.04
C ARG A 6 -13.73 -27.37 89.32
N ALA A 7 -13.23 -26.34 90.02
CA ALA A 7 -12.88 -25.06 89.41
C ALA A 7 -11.75 -25.21 88.37
N SER A 8 -10.71 -25.99 88.68
CA SER A 8 -9.64 -26.36 87.76
C SER A 8 -10.17 -27.12 86.52
N ALA A 9 -11.05 -28.11 86.73
CA ALA A 9 -11.60 -28.90 85.62
C ALA A 9 -12.47 -28.06 84.67
N VAL A 10 -13.26 -27.12 85.20
CA VAL A 10 -14.08 -26.21 84.37
C VAL A 10 -13.21 -25.27 83.55
N LEU A 11 -12.17 -24.67 84.15
CA LEU A 11 -11.25 -23.78 83.44
C LEU A 11 -10.49 -24.53 82.33
N LEU A 12 -10.05 -25.77 82.61
CA LEU A 12 -9.34 -26.61 81.64
C LEU A 12 -10.27 -27.07 80.50
N ALA A 13 -11.54 -27.37 80.79
CA ALA A 13 -12.54 -27.70 79.78
C ALA A 13 -12.84 -26.52 78.85
N VAL A 14 -12.94 -25.30 79.37
CA VAL A 14 -13.14 -24.09 78.55
C VAL A 14 -11.94 -23.84 77.65
N ILE A 15 -10.72 -23.95 78.17
CA ILE A 15 -9.50 -23.85 77.35
C ILE A 15 -9.50 -24.92 76.27
N PHE A 16 -9.82 -26.17 76.61
CA PHE A 16 -9.86 -27.27 75.65
C PHE A 16 -10.88 -27.05 74.53
N VAL A 17 -12.07 -26.51 74.85
CA VAL A 17 -13.09 -26.16 73.83
C VAL A 17 -12.59 -25.07 72.90
N ILE A 18 -11.98 -24.01 73.42
CA ILE A 18 -11.42 -22.91 72.61
C ILE A 18 -10.30 -23.44 71.71
N LEU A 19 -9.39 -24.24 72.26
CA LEU A 19 -8.27 -24.84 71.52
C LEU A 19 -8.77 -25.82 70.46
N SER A 20 -9.79 -26.62 70.78
CA SER A 20 -10.45 -27.52 69.83
C SER A 20 -11.13 -26.77 68.70
N LEU A 21 -11.78 -25.63 68.98
CA LEU A 21 -12.40 -24.79 67.95
C LEU A 21 -11.34 -24.16 67.05
N LEU A 22 -10.25 -23.65 67.62
CA LEU A 22 -9.12 -23.10 66.85
C LEU A 22 -8.47 -24.16 65.96
N VAL A 23 -8.28 -25.38 66.46
CA VAL A 23 -7.75 -26.50 65.68
C VAL A 23 -8.73 -26.92 64.59
N LEU A 24 -10.03 -26.99 64.87
CA LEU A 24 -11.06 -27.30 63.86
C LEU A 24 -11.09 -26.27 62.74
N VAL A 25 -11.02 -24.98 63.10
CA VAL A 25 -10.96 -23.88 62.13
C VAL A 25 -9.67 -23.97 61.31
N ALA A 26 -8.52 -24.18 61.95
CA ALA A 26 -7.24 -24.33 61.25
C ALA A 26 -7.26 -25.53 60.28
N PHE A 27 -7.78 -26.68 60.71
CA PHE A 27 -7.91 -27.87 59.85
C PHE A 27 -8.90 -27.64 58.71
N ARG A 28 -10.05 -26.99 58.95
CA ARG A 28 -11.00 -26.68 57.89
C ARG A 28 -10.43 -25.68 56.88
N VAL A 29 -9.81 -24.61 57.35
CA VAL A 29 -9.19 -23.60 56.50
C VAL A 29 -8.09 -24.23 55.68
N ASN A 30 -7.26 -25.09 56.27
CA ASN A 30 -6.22 -25.80 55.52
C ASN A 30 -6.83 -26.76 54.47
N ALA A 31 -7.87 -27.52 54.82
CA ALA A 31 -8.50 -28.47 53.91
C ALA A 31 -9.33 -27.83 52.79
N THR A 32 -9.78 -26.58 52.95
CA THR A 32 -10.60 -25.87 51.96
C THR A 32 -9.77 -24.88 51.16
N VAL A 33 -9.04 -23.99 51.84
CA VAL A 33 -8.29 -22.89 51.22
C VAL A 33 -6.93 -23.37 50.71
N GLY A 34 -6.38 -24.45 51.26
CA GLY A 34 -5.17 -25.09 50.72
C GLY A 34 -5.45 -26.06 49.56
N ASN A 35 -6.71 -26.26 49.16
CA ASN A 35 -7.06 -27.16 48.07
C ASN A 35 -7.19 -26.38 46.74
N PRO A 36 -6.36 -26.64 45.72
CA PRO A 36 -6.49 -26.04 44.38
C PRO A 36 -7.88 -26.22 43.76
N ASP A 37 -8.47 -27.41 43.91
CA ASP A 37 -9.78 -27.76 43.33
C ASP A 37 -10.88 -26.80 43.79
N PHE A 38 -10.80 -26.32 45.05
CA PHE A 38 -11.76 -25.38 45.58
C PHE A 38 -11.82 -24.10 44.74
N TYR A 39 -10.68 -23.56 44.30
CA TYR A 39 -10.64 -22.33 43.50
C TYR A 39 -11.11 -22.57 42.07
N ALA A 40 -10.71 -23.68 41.45
CA ALA A 40 -11.17 -24.07 40.12
C ALA A 40 -12.71 -24.21 40.08
N GLU A 41 -13.27 -24.94 41.05
CA GLU A 41 -14.72 -25.10 41.19
C GLU A 41 -15.44 -23.76 41.43
N GLN A 42 -14.87 -22.85 42.23
CA GLN A 42 -15.47 -21.54 42.46
C GLN A 42 -15.47 -20.68 41.18
N LEU A 43 -14.38 -20.69 40.39
CA LEU A 43 -14.32 -19.96 39.12
C LEU A 43 -15.34 -20.50 38.11
N GLN A 44 -15.51 -21.82 38.05
CA GLN A 44 -16.49 -22.46 37.18
C GLN A 44 -17.93 -22.18 37.67
N GLN A 45 -18.21 -22.31 38.97
CA GLN A 45 -19.53 -22.03 39.54
C GLN A 45 -19.95 -20.57 39.39
N ALA A 46 -18.98 -19.65 39.45
CA ALA A 46 -19.21 -18.22 39.21
C ALA A 46 -19.26 -17.85 37.73
N ASP A 47 -19.15 -18.84 36.82
CA ASP A 47 -19.22 -18.66 35.36
C ASP A 47 -18.26 -17.57 34.84
N VAL A 48 -17.08 -17.47 35.47
CA VAL A 48 -16.14 -16.37 35.25
C VAL A 48 -15.64 -16.34 33.81
N TYR A 49 -15.45 -17.50 33.19
CA TYR A 49 -14.99 -17.58 31.80
C TYR A 49 -16.06 -17.07 30.83
N HIS A 50 -17.34 -17.42 31.03
CA HIS A 50 -18.41 -16.86 30.21
C HIS A 50 -18.48 -15.33 30.38
N PHE A 51 -18.46 -14.83 31.61
CA PHE A 51 -18.41 -13.39 31.90
C PHE A 51 -17.24 -12.67 31.20
N ILE A 52 -16.03 -13.24 31.22
CA ILE A 52 -14.86 -12.65 30.55
C ILE A 52 -15.11 -12.53 29.05
N TYR A 53 -15.60 -13.58 28.40
CA TYR A 53 -15.73 -13.56 26.95
C TYR A 53 -16.98 -12.82 26.45
N ASP A 54 -18.08 -12.87 27.20
CA ASP A 54 -19.38 -12.36 26.76
C ASP A 54 -19.64 -10.93 27.26
N ASP A 55 -19.10 -10.54 28.41
CA ASP A 55 -19.31 -9.19 28.98
C ASP A 55 -18.04 -8.33 28.95
N VAL A 56 -16.87 -8.87 29.31
CA VAL A 56 -15.64 -8.06 29.44
C VAL A 56 -14.96 -7.85 28.09
N LEU A 57 -14.75 -8.92 27.32
CA LEU A 57 -14.00 -8.89 26.07
C LEU A 57 -14.61 -7.94 25.03
N PRO A 58 -15.94 -7.95 24.77
CA PRO A 58 -16.52 -7.04 23.79
C PRO A 58 -16.34 -5.58 24.20
N VAL A 59 -16.54 -5.26 25.49
CA VAL A 59 -16.35 -3.90 26.03
C VAL A 59 -14.90 -3.46 25.91
N ALA A 60 -13.94 -4.33 26.27
CA ALA A 60 -12.52 -4.02 26.18
C ALA A 60 -12.05 -3.79 24.73
N LEU A 61 -12.63 -4.51 23.76
CA LEU A 61 -12.35 -4.32 22.33
C LEU A 61 -13.03 -3.08 21.77
N GLU A 62 -14.24 -2.75 22.25
CA GLU A 62 -14.94 -1.52 21.87
C GLU A 62 -14.19 -0.28 22.36
N GLU A 63 -13.71 -0.29 23.60
CA GLU A 63 -12.88 0.76 24.21
C GLU A 63 -11.45 0.82 23.66
N SER A 64 -11.04 -0.16 22.84
CA SER A 64 -9.72 -0.12 22.21
C SER A 64 -9.70 0.87 21.04
N ASP A 65 -8.64 1.69 20.98
CA ASP A 65 -8.38 2.64 19.88
C ASP A 65 -8.10 1.93 18.52
N VAL A 66 -8.29 0.60 18.45
CA VAL A 66 -8.10 -0.17 17.22
C VAL A 66 -9.10 0.29 16.18
N GLY A 67 -8.58 0.95 15.15
CA GLY A 67 -9.39 1.48 14.06
C GLY A 67 -10.07 2.82 14.35
N GLU A 68 -9.67 3.52 15.42
CA GLU A 68 -10.23 4.84 15.80
C GLU A 68 -9.31 6.02 15.46
N ASP A 69 -8.03 5.78 15.16
CA ASP A 69 -7.15 6.83 14.65
C ASP A 69 -7.66 7.29 13.27
N THR A 70 -7.93 8.58 13.16
CA THR A 70 -8.33 9.24 11.91
C THR A 70 -7.19 9.31 10.91
N GLY A 71 -5.95 8.99 11.31
CA GLY A 71 -4.80 8.85 10.44
C GLY A 71 -4.68 7.46 9.81
N GLY A 72 -4.79 7.42 8.47
CA GLY A 72 -4.31 6.34 7.58
C GLY A 72 -4.66 4.91 7.99
N ILE A 73 -3.78 4.27 8.77
CA ILE A 73 -3.87 2.83 9.13
C ILE A 73 -5.10 2.53 9.99
N GLY A 74 -5.50 3.43 10.90
CA GLY A 74 -6.67 3.24 11.75
C GLY A 74 -7.95 3.11 10.92
N VAL A 75 -8.15 4.02 9.98
CA VAL A 75 -9.29 3.99 9.03
C VAL A 75 -9.29 2.69 8.23
N ILE A 76 -8.12 2.26 7.74
CA ILE A 76 -7.99 1.02 6.96
C ILE A 76 -8.39 -0.20 7.78
N ILE A 77 -7.96 -0.35 9.03
CA ILE A 77 -8.23 -1.59 9.80
C ILE A 77 -9.59 -1.61 10.50
N SER A 78 -10.36 -0.53 10.44
CA SER A 78 -11.69 -0.42 11.07
C SER A 78 -12.65 -1.57 10.75
N PRO A 79 -12.71 -2.09 9.49
CA PRO A 79 -13.56 -3.24 9.14
C PRO A 79 -13.23 -4.55 9.90
N LEU A 80 -12.05 -4.66 10.52
CA LEU A 80 -11.68 -5.82 11.34
C LEU A 80 -12.28 -5.77 12.75
N LYS A 81 -12.60 -4.57 13.28
CA LYS A 81 -13.04 -4.36 14.68
C LYS A 81 -14.24 -5.26 15.07
N PRO A 82 -15.31 -5.38 14.27
CA PRO A 82 -16.46 -6.24 14.59
C PRO A 82 -16.13 -7.73 14.67
N HIS A 83 -14.99 -8.15 14.13
CA HIS A 83 -14.58 -9.57 14.06
C HIS A 83 -13.56 -9.96 15.12
N LEU A 84 -12.94 -8.99 15.82
CA LEU A 84 -11.90 -9.23 16.81
C LEU A 84 -12.37 -10.16 17.94
N SER A 85 -13.60 -10.02 18.43
CA SER A 85 -14.15 -10.90 19.47
C SER A 85 -14.18 -12.36 19.02
N ASN A 86 -14.49 -12.62 17.76
CA ASN A 86 -14.50 -13.97 17.20
C ASN A 86 -13.07 -14.48 16.99
N VAL A 87 -12.16 -13.63 16.50
CA VAL A 87 -10.73 -13.95 16.37
C VAL A 87 -10.14 -14.36 17.72
N VAL A 88 -10.40 -13.59 18.78
CA VAL A 88 -9.92 -13.89 20.14
C VAL A 88 -10.50 -15.22 20.63
N ARG A 89 -11.79 -15.50 20.42
CA ARG A 89 -12.40 -16.78 20.81
C ARG A 89 -11.81 -17.98 20.08
N GLN A 90 -11.46 -17.83 18.79
CA GLN A 90 -10.83 -18.90 18.02
C GLN A 90 -9.36 -19.11 18.42
N THR A 91 -8.65 -18.01 18.69
CA THR A 91 -7.25 -18.02 19.10
C THR A 91 -7.10 -18.60 20.51
N LEU A 92 -7.88 -18.07 21.46
CA LEU A 92 -7.91 -18.40 22.87
C LEU A 92 -9.33 -18.87 23.20
N PRO A 93 -9.66 -20.15 23.03
CA PRO A 93 -10.97 -20.67 23.42
C PRO A 93 -11.17 -20.59 24.95
N PRO A 94 -12.41 -20.37 25.44
CA PRO A 94 -12.70 -20.30 26.88
C PRO A 94 -12.18 -21.52 27.65
N GLU A 95 -12.33 -22.72 27.09
CA GLU A 95 -11.85 -23.97 27.67
C GLU A 95 -10.32 -24.04 27.77
N TRP A 96 -9.61 -23.43 26.83
CA TRP A 96 -8.15 -23.34 26.89
C TRP A 96 -7.73 -22.39 28.01
N LEU A 97 -8.36 -21.20 28.09
CA LEU A 97 -8.09 -20.23 29.15
C LEU A 97 -8.37 -20.84 30.54
N GLN A 98 -9.50 -21.54 30.67
CA GLN A 98 -9.86 -22.26 31.88
C GLN A 98 -8.77 -23.25 32.28
N ALA A 99 -8.34 -24.14 31.38
CA ALA A 99 -7.30 -25.11 31.66
C ALA A 99 -5.97 -24.45 32.07
N GLN A 100 -5.60 -23.31 31.48
CA GLN A 100 -4.38 -22.59 31.88
C GLN A 100 -4.51 -21.95 33.27
N VAL A 101 -5.67 -21.40 33.61
CA VAL A 101 -5.92 -20.82 34.93
C VAL A 101 -5.95 -21.90 36.01
N GLU A 102 -6.61 -23.03 35.75
CA GLU A 102 -6.64 -24.19 36.66
C GLU A 102 -5.23 -24.74 36.88
N HIS A 103 -4.45 -24.92 35.82
CA HIS A 103 -3.06 -25.37 35.95
C HIS A 103 -2.19 -24.37 36.75
N ALA A 104 -2.41 -23.06 36.59
CA ALA A 104 -1.72 -22.05 37.38
C ALA A 104 -2.12 -22.10 38.86
N ILE A 105 -3.40 -22.36 39.16
CA ILE A 105 -3.89 -22.53 40.53
C ILE A 105 -3.26 -23.78 41.19
N ASP A 106 -3.21 -24.90 40.46
CA ASP A 106 -2.58 -26.15 40.93
C ASP A 106 -1.10 -25.97 41.30
N GLU A 107 -0.40 -25.08 40.60
CA GLU A 107 1.01 -24.77 40.88
C GLU A 107 1.17 -23.74 42.01
N VAL A 108 0.32 -22.70 42.05
CA VAL A 108 0.46 -21.57 42.99
C VAL A 108 -0.06 -21.87 44.39
N VAL A 109 -1.19 -22.58 44.52
CA VAL A 109 -1.81 -22.83 45.83
C VAL A 109 -0.87 -23.64 46.75
N PRO A 110 -0.27 -24.77 46.33
CA PRO A 110 0.67 -25.52 47.17
C PRO A 110 1.90 -24.70 47.56
N TYR A 111 2.34 -23.78 46.68
CA TYR A 111 3.47 -22.90 46.97
C TYR A 111 3.12 -21.87 48.05
N VAL A 112 1.97 -21.19 47.94
CA VAL A 112 1.53 -20.19 48.93
C VAL A 112 1.29 -20.84 50.30
N TRP A 113 0.86 -22.11 50.32
CA TRP A 113 0.68 -22.89 51.54
C TRP A 113 1.97 -23.52 52.07
N GLY A 114 3.09 -23.35 51.38
CA GLY A 114 4.40 -23.86 51.79
C GLY A 114 4.56 -25.38 51.64
N GLU A 115 3.68 -26.03 50.87
CA GLU A 115 3.79 -27.44 50.50
C GLU A 115 4.87 -27.66 49.44
N THR A 116 5.05 -26.67 48.55
CA THR A 116 6.15 -26.63 47.57
C THR A 116 7.00 -25.39 47.77
N ALA A 117 8.31 -25.50 47.51
CA ALA A 117 9.26 -24.39 47.67
C ALA A 117 9.35 -23.49 46.42
N THR A 118 8.87 -23.96 45.27
CA THR A 118 8.83 -23.25 44.00
C THR A 118 7.65 -23.74 43.17
N PHE A 119 7.14 -22.90 42.28
CA PHE A 119 6.12 -23.27 41.30
C PHE A 119 6.58 -22.92 39.89
N ARG A 120 6.03 -23.58 38.85
CA ARG A 120 6.37 -23.28 37.46
C ARG A 120 5.12 -23.26 36.57
N ILE A 121 4.83 -22.10 36.01
CA ILE A 121 3.74 -21.94 35.03
C ILE A 121 4.32 -22.04 33.62
N ILE A 122 3.79 -22.95 32.81
CA ILE A 122 4.15 -23.12 31.40
C ILE A 122 2.90 -22.88 30.56
N ILE A 123 2.90 -21.80 29.77
CA ILE A 123 1.78 -21.48 28.88
C ILE A 123 2.17 -21.90 27.45
N PRO A 124 1.49 -22.90 26.85
CA PRO A 124 1.77 -23.33 25.48
C PRO A 124 1.14 -22.35 24.49
N LEU A 125 1.94 -21.39 24.03
CA LEU A 125 1.51 -20.35 23.09
C LEU A 125 1.63 -20.76 21.62
N LYS A 126 2.36 -21.83 21.30
CA LYS A 126 2.62 -22.25 19.92
C LYS A 126 1.32 -22.44 19.12
N ASP A 127 0.47 -23.37 19.57
CA ASP A 127 -0.81 -23.65 18.93
C ASP A 127 -1.74 -22.43 18.92
N ARG A 128 -1.54 -21.48 19.86
CA ARG A 128 -2.32 -20.24 19.93
C ARG A 128 -1.91 -19.26 18.84
N VAL A 129 -0.62 -19.15 18.56
CA VAL A 129 -0.10 -18.33 17.46
C VAL A 129 -0.59 -18.89 16.11
N GLU A 130 -0.55 -20.21 15.93
CA GLU A 130 -1.07 -20.87 14.73
C GLU A 130 -2.59 -20.64 14.57
N ALA A 131 -3.37 -20.87 15.63
CA ALA A 131 -4.80 -20.61 15.63
C ALA A 131 -5.14 -19.14 15.39
N GLY A 132 -4.34 -18.20 15.92
CA GLY A 132 -4.52 -16.77 15.71
C GLY A 132 -4.24 -16.34 14.28
N GLY A 133 -3.17 -16.87 13.67
CA GLY A 133 -2.87 -16.64 12.26
C GLY A 133 -4.02 -17.10 11.36
N GLU A 134 -4.54 -18.31 11.59
CA GLU A 134 -5.67 -18.85 10.81
C GLU A 134 -6.98 -18.08 11.06
N ALA A 135 -7.25 -17.67 12.30
CA ALA A 135 -8.43 -16.88 12.63
C ALA A 135 -8.42 -15.52 11.93
N ILE A 136 -7.28 -14.82 11.90
CA ILE A 136 -7.13 -13.55 11.18
C ILE A 136 -7.26 -13.76 9.67
N ARG A 137 -6.57 -14.78 9.12
CA ARG A 137 -6.69 -15.16 7.70
C ARG A 137 -8.15 -15.41 7.33
N SER A 138 -8.86 -16.21 8.11
CA SER A 138 -10.27 -16.51 7.87
C SER A 138 -11.14 -15.26 7.84
N VAL A 139 -10.84 -14.25 8.67
CA VAL A 139 -11.56 -12.96 8.66
C VAL A 139 -11.22 -12.14 7.43
N LEU A 140 -9.95 -12.07 7.03
CA LEU A 140 -9.52 -11.37 5.82
C LEU A 140 -10.18 -11.97 4.57
N HIS A 141 -10.27 -13.29 4.46
CA HIS A 141 -10.91 -13.96 3.32
C HIS A 141 -12.44 -13.78 3.23
N ARG A 142 -13.05 -13.06 4.17
CA ARG A 142 -14.48 -12.77 4.09
C ARG A 142 -14.78 -11.69 3.06
N SER A 143 -15.84 -11.92 2.29
CA SER A 143 -16.33 -11.00 1.25
C SER A 143 -16.83 -9.65 1.78
N ASP A 144 -17.05 -9.52 3.10
CA ASP A 144 -17.47 -8.27 3.74
C ASP A 144 -16.32 -7.53 4.44
N VAL A 145 -15.09 -8.07 4.41
CA VAL A 145 -13.93 -7.49 5.09
C VAL A 145 -12.90 -6.99 4.09
N PHE A 146 -12.20 -7.89 3.38
CA PHE A 146 -11.07 -7.49 2.56
C PHE A 146 -11.41 -6.56 1.39
N PRO A 147 -12.54 -6.70 0.67
CA PRO A 147 -12.93 -5.72 -0.34
C PRO A 147 -13.05 -4.29 0.21
N VAL A 148 -13.49 -4.15 1.47
CA VAL A 148 -13.60 -2.85 2.15
C VAL A 148 -12.21 -2.31 2.50
N LEU A 149 -11.35 -3.14 3.08
CA LEU A 149 -9.95 -2.80 3.39
C LEU A 149 -9.21 -2.36 2.12
N TYR A 150 -9.36 -3.12 1.04
CA TYR A 150 -8.79 -2.86 -0.27
C TYR A 150 -9.31 -1.54 -0.85
N GLY A 151 -10.62 -1.30 -0.80
CA GLY A 151 -11.21 -0.04 -1.26
C GLY A 151 -10.63 1.18 -0.52
N GLN A 152 -10.52 1.10 0.81
CA GLN A 152 -9.93 2.17 1.63
C GLN A 152 -8.44 2.37 1.35
N LEU A 153 -7.69 1.30 1.13
CA LEU A 153 -6.28 1.37 0.76
C LEU A 153 -6.10 2.06 -0.60
N ILE A 154 -6.88 1.66 -1.60
CA ILE A 154 -6.82 2.28 -2.93
C ILE A 154 -7.17 3.76 -2.83
N GLN A 155 -8.22 4.13 -2.10
CA GLN A 155 -8.57 5.53 -1.87
C GLN A 155 -7.44 6.31 -1.22
N LEU A 156 -6.82 5.78 -0.15
CA LEU A 156 -5.71 6.44 0.51
C LEU A 156 -4.52 6.65 -0.43
N ILE A 157 -4.18 5.63 -1.23
CA ILE A 157 -3.10 5.74 -2.22
C ILE A 157 -3.46 6.81 -3.25
N THR A 158 -4.68 6.79 -3.79
CA THR A 158 -5.17 7.79 -4.77
C THR A 158 -5.06 9.21 -4.22
N GLU A 159 -5.47 9.44 -2.97
CA GLU A 159 -5.38 10.74 -2.30
C GLU A 159 -3.92 11.18 -2.11
N GLU A 160 -3.02 10.25 -1.76
CA GLU A 160 -1.58 10.55 -1.55
C GLU A 160 -0.85 10.83 -2.88
N ILE A 161 -1.21 10.11 -3.95
CA ILE A 161 -0.62 10.30 -5.28
C ILE A 161 -1.37 11.32 -6.14
N ALA A 162 -2.40 11.97 -5.59
CA ALA A 162 -3.21 12.94 -6.30
C ALA A 162 -2.29 13.99 -6.95
N PRO A 163 -2.55 14.34 -8.23
CA PRO A 163 -1.66 15.21 -8.98
C PRO A 163 -1.49 16.55 -8.25
N ALA A 164 -0.29 16.81 -7.75
CA ALA A 164 0.10 18.17 -7.37
C ALA A 164 -0.08 19.07 -8.61
N GLU A 165 -0.51 20.32 -8.42
CA GLU A 165 -0.83 21.24 -9.54
C GLU A 165 0.33 21.37 -10.55
N ASP A 166 1.59 21.18 -10.11
CA ASP A 166 2.80 21.22 -10.94
C ASP A 166 3.50 19.85 -11.11
N GLY A 167 2.82 18.74 -10.82
CA GLY A 167 3.39 17.38 -10.85
C GLY A 167 3.36 16.71 -12.23
N ALA A 168 4.25 15.71 -12.44
CA ALA A 168 4.30 14.94 -13.69
C ALA A 168 2.98 14.23 -14.05
N LEU A 169 2.14 13.91 -13.07
CA LEU A 169 0.81 13.32 -13.29
C LEU A 169 -0.24 14.35 -13.72
N ALA A 170 -0.08 15.62 -13.30
CA ALA A 170 -0.94 16.71 -13.74
C ALA A 170 -0.73 17.01 -15.24
N MET A 171 0.52 16.92 -15.70
CA MET A 171 0.88 17.00 -17.11
C MET A 171 0.16 15.93 -17.94
N LEU A 172 0.03 14.70 -17.41
CA LEU A 172 -0.66 13.63 -18.11
C LEU A 172 -2.19 13.78 -18.11
N ALA A 173 -2.76 14.79 -17.44
CA ALA A 173 -4.21 15.01 -17.36
C ALA A 173 -5.01 13.80 -16.82
N ILE A 174 -4.39 12.99 -15.95
CA ILE A 174 -5.04 11.85 -15.31
C ILE A 174 -5.98 12.36 -14.21
N SER A 175 -7.26 12.00 -14.28
CA SER A 175 -8.22 12.30 -13.21
C SER A 175 -8.08 11.36 -12.02
N GLU A 176 -8.57 11.76 -10.85
CA GLU A 176 -8.60 10.93 -9.64
C GLU A 176 -9.38 9.62 -9.85
N GLU A 177 -10.54 9.70 -10.52
CA GLU A 177 -11.37 8.54 -10.86
C GLU A 177 -10.63 7.57 -11.80
N GLU A 178 -9.89 8.11 -12.77
CA GLU A 178 -9.11 7.29 -13.69
C GLU A 178 -7.91 6.64 -12.99
N MET A 179 -7.26 7.36 -12.08
CA MET A 179 -6.20 6.83 -11.25
C MET A 179 -6.69 5.65 -10.41
N GLU A 180 -7.86 5.76 -9.79
CA GLU A 180 -8.45 4.67 -9.02
C GLU A 180 -8.64 3.41 -9.88
N VAL A 181 -9.17 3.59 -11.10
CA VAL A 181 -9.36 2.48 -12.05
C VAL A 181 -8.03 1.86 -12.46
N MET A 182 -6.99 2.67 -12.68
CA MET A 182 -5.65 2.19 -13.02
C MET A 182 -5.03 1.42 -11.86
N LEU A 183 -5.06 1.96 -10.64
CA LEU A 183 -4.55 1.30 -9.45
C LEU A 183 -5.23 -0.05 -9.21
N ARG A 184 -6.55 -0.15 -9.42
CA ARG A 184 -7.28 -1.40 -9.27
C ARG A 184 -6.89 -2.47 -10.30
N LYS A 185 -6.45 -2.06 -11.49
CA LYS A 185 -5.92 -2.98 -12.51
C LYS A 185 -4.49 -3.42 -12.18
N VAL A 186 -3.66 -2.47 -11.73
CA VAL A 186 -2.23 -2.69 -11.42
C VAL A 186 -2.06 -3.51 -10.15
N VAL A 187 -2.88 -3.24 -9.14
CA VAL A 187 -2.87 -3.96 -7.86
C VAL A 187 -4.24 -4.63 -7.70
N PRO A 188 -4.47 -5.79 -8.35
CA PRO A 188 -5.70 -6.54 -8.16
C PRO A 188 -5.89 -6.95 -6.70
N GLU A 189 -7.15 -6.99 -6.27
CA GLU A 189 -7.53 -7.39 -4.91
C GLU A 189 -7.03 -8.80 -4.57
N ASP A 190 -7.21 -9.77 -5.48
CA ASP A 190 -6.77 -11.16 -5.29
C ASP A 190 -5.26 -11.25 -5.08
N TRP A 191 -4.49 -10.53 -5.90
CA TRP A 191 -3.04 -10.49 -5.77
C TRP A 191 -2.60 -9.95 -4.40
N LEU A 192 -3.21 -8.86 -3.92
CA LEU A 192 -2.85 -8.28 -2.63
C LEU A 192 -3.18 -9.23 -1.47
N LEU A 193 -4.32 -9.91 -1.53
CA LEU A 193 -4.71 -10.92 -0.53
C LEU A 193 -3.71 -12.09 -0.50
N GLU A 194 -3.27 -12.56 -1.67
CA GLU A 194 -2.24 -13.61 -1.79
C GLU A 194 -0.91 -13.18 -1.17
N GLN A 195 -0.47 -11.93 -1.35
CA GLN A 195 0.75 -11.41 -0.72
C GLN A 195 0.63 -11.40 0.81
N ILE A 196 -0.54 -11.01 1.33
CA ILE A 196 -0.81 -11.01 2.78
C ILE A 196 -0.79 -12.45 3.32
N ASP A 197 -1.38 -13.41 2.60
CA ASP A 197 -1.35 -14.82 2.98
C ASP A 197 0.05 -15.40 3.00
N SER A 198 0.87 -15.04 2.01
CA SER A 198 2.29 -15.39 1.98
C SER A 198 3.02 -14.87 3.21
N ALA A 199 2.77 -13.61 3.59
CA ALA A 199 3.35 -13.03 4.80
C ALA A 199 2.92 -13.78 6.08
N PHE A 200 1.66 -14.21 6.19
CA PHE A 200 1.22 -15.05 7.32
C PHE A 200 1.97 -16.40 7.37
N ASN A 201 2.19 -17.04 6.22
CA ASN A 201 2.92 -18.32 6.16
C ASN A 201 4.37 -18.21 6.65
N GLU A 202 4.98 -17.04 6.45
CA GLU A 202 6.35 -16.74 6.89
C GLU A 202 6.40 -16.30 8.36
N MET A 203 5.44 -15.49 8.80
CA MET A 203 5.41 -14.98 10.17
C MET A 203 5.07 -16.04 11.22
N VAL A 204 4.17 -16.98 10.94
CA VAL A 204 3.73 -17.98 11.93
C VAL A 204 4.89 -18.87 12.42
N PRO A 205 5.71 -19.49 11.54
CA PRO A 205 6.88 -20.26 11.96
C PRO A 205 7.93 -19.44 12.73
N TYR A 206 8.07 -18.15 12.40
CA TYR A 206 8.95 -17.25 13.13
C TYR A 206 8.44 -16.94 14.54
N LEU A 207 7.15 -16.58 14.67
CA LEU A 207 6.52 -16.28 15.97
C LEU A 207 6.49 -17.50 16.90
N THR A 208 6.36 -18.70 16.33
CA THR A 208 6.45 -19.98 17.05
C THR A 208 7.89 -20.44 17.32
N LYS A 209 8.89 -19.68 16.86
CA LYS A 209 10.33 -19.96 16.97
C LYS A 209 10.78 -21.26 16.28
N GLU A 210 10.01 -21.75 15.33
CA GLU A 210 10.44 -22.82 14.43
C GLU A 210 11.50 -22.32 13.45
N GLN A 211 11.40 -21.04 13.08
CA GLN A 211 12.39 -20.34 12.28
C GLN A 211 12.99 -19.16 13.06
N ALA A 212 14.30 -18.95 12.89
CA ALA A 212 15.01 -17.84 13.55
C ALA A 212 14.83 -16.50 12.82
N HIS A 213 14.44 -16.54 11.57
CA HIS A 213 14.15 -15.42 10.69
C HIS A 213 12.96 -15.78 9.82
N PHE A 214 12.31 -14.77 9.25
CA PHE A 214 11.36 -14.92 8.16
C PHE A 214 11.79 -14.00 7.02
N THR A 215 11.40 -14.30 5.79
CA THR A 215 11.68 -13.45 4.63
C THR A 215 10.37 -13.15 3.93
N LEU A 216 10.04 -11.87 3.80
CA LEU A 216 8.87 -11.43 3.02
C LEU A 216 9.32 -11.17 1.59
N GLU A 217 8.90 -12.03 0.68
CA GLU A 217 9.03 -11.83 -0.75
C GLU A 217 7.69 -11.32 -1.29
N ILE A 218 7.69 -10.11 -1.86
CA ILE A 218 6.52 -9.54 -2.53
C ILE A 218 6.73 -9.72 -4.03
N ASP A 219 5.90 -10.54 -4.66
CA ASP A 219 5.97 -10.76 -6.11
C ASP A 219 5.29 -9.62 -6.86
N ILE A 220 6.08 -8.61 -7.23
CA ILE A 220 5.62 -7.46 -8.00
C ILE A 220 5.56 -7.72 -9.52
N THR A 221 5.86 -8.93 -9.99
CA THR A 221 5.89 -9.23 -11.44
C THR A 221 4.54 -8.96 -12.09
N ARG A 222 3.44 -9.45 -11.49
CA ARG A 222 2.09 -9.25 -12.00
C ARG A 222 1.68 -7.77 -11.98
N PRO A 223 1.84 -7.02 -10.87
CA PRO A 223 1.63 -5.58 -10.89
C PRO A 223 2.46 -4.83 -11.93
N LEU A 224 3.73 -5.20 -12.11
CA LEU A 224 4.58 -4.58 -13.13
C LEU A 224 4.07 -4.85 -14.55
N ASP A 225 3.68 -6.09 -14.86
CA ASP A 225 3.13 -6.44 -16.17
C ASP A 225 1.80 -5.72 -16.45
N GLU A 226 0.94 -5.55 -15.45
CA GLU A 226 -0.30 -4.79 -15.60
C GLU A 226 -0.05 -3.28 -15.70
N LEU A 227 0.92 -2.74 -14.97
CA LEU A 227 1.32 -1.34 -15.07
C LEU A 227 1.93 -1.04 -16.45
N GLU A 228 2.74 -1.93 -17.01
CA GLU A 228 3.29 -1.81 -18.37
C GLU A 228 2.15 -1.60 -19.39
N LYS A 229 1.13 -2.47 -19.33
CA LYS A 229 -0.04 -2.41 -20.23
C LYS A 229 -0.84 -1.13 -20.01
N VAL A 230 -1.16 -0.80 -18.76
CA VAL A 230 -1.94 0.40 -18.40
C VAL A 230 -1.24 1.67 -18.88
N LEU A 231 0.08 1.77 -18.68
CA LEU A 231 0.86 2.92 -19.14
C LEU A 231 0.95 2.97 -20.66
N ALA A 232 1.17 1.85 -21.35
CA ALA A 232 1.20 1.82 -22.81
C ALA A 232 -0.15 2.23 -23.42
N ASP A 233 -1.25 1.71 -22.89
CA ASP A 233 -2.62 2.06 -23.31
C ASP A 233 -2.92 3.53 -23.05
N PHE A 234 -2.51 4.04 -21.88
CA PHE A 234 -2.71 5.43 -21.49
C PHE A 234 -1.91 6.39 -22.37
N LEU A 235 -0.60 6.14 -22.52
CA LEU A 235 0.28 6.98 -23.32
C LEU A 235 -0.10 6.95 -24.80
N SER A 236 -0.75 5.90 -25.29
CA SER A 236 -1.24 5.80 -26.67
C SER A 236 -2.48 6.67 -26.96
N ARG A 237 -3.08 7.33 -25.96
CA ARG A 237 -4.27 8.16 -26.17
C ARG A 237 -3.94 9.49 -26.82
N GLN A 238 -4.94 10.05 -27.50
CA GLN A 238 -4.81 11.33 -28.19
C GLN A 238 -4.50 12.46 -27.19
N GLU A 239 -5.17 12.47 -26.04
CA GLU A 239 -5.01 13.48 -25.01
C GLU A 239 -3.58 13.49 -24.45
N ALA A 240 -3.03 12.31 -24.15
CA ALA A 240 -1.66 12.14 -23.68
C ALA A 240 -0.66 12.59 -24.77
N TYR A 241 -0.86 12.19 -26.02
CA TYR A 241 -0.03 12.64 -27.14
C TYR A 241 -0.05 14.16 -27.30
N ASP A 242 -1.24 14.78 -27.31
CA ASP A 242 -1.39 16.22 -27.52
C ASP A 242 -0.73 17.03 -26.39
N SER A 243 -0.86 16.60 -25.12
CA SER A 243 -0.17 17.24 -23.99
C SER A 243 1.35 17.05 -24.09
N LEU A 244 1.84 15.81 -24.25
CA LEU A 244 3.29 15.54 -24.33
C LEU A 244 3.94 16.32 -25.51
N PHE A 245 3.24 16.43 -26.63
CA PHE A 245 3.72 17.21 -27.76
C PHE A 245 3.78 18.71 -27.41
N ALA A 246 2.70 19.28 -26.89
CA ALA A 246 2.62 20.72 -26.61
C ALA A 246 3.56 21.15 -25.46
N GLU A 247 3.72 20.32 -24.44
CA GLU A 247 4.40 20.67 -23.19
C GLU A 247 5.86 20.22 -23.15
N MET A 248 6.26 19.18 -23.90
CA MET A 248 7.66 18.73 -23.96
C MET A 248 8.27 18.85 -25.35
N LEU A 249 7.66 18.27 -26.38
CA LEU A 249 8.32 18.17 -27.69
C LEU A 249 8.42 19.53 -28.37
N ALA A 250 7.35 20.32 -28.42
CA ALA A 250 7.36 21.63 -29.08
C ALA A 250 8.35 22.60 -28.40
N PRO A 251 8.39 22.74 -27.06
CA PRO A 251 9.42 23.55 -26.40
C PRO A 251 10.84 23.02 -26.63
N ALA A 252 11.04 21.69 -26.61
CA ALA A 252 12.35 21.10 -26.89
C ALA A 252 12.79 21.37 -28.34
N ILE A 253 11.88 21.31 -29.32
CA ILE A 253 12.16 21.68 -30.71
C ILE A 253 12.57 23.15 -30.73
N GLN A 254 11.75 24.08 -30.21
CA GLN A 254 12.03 25.52 -30.18
C GLN A 254 13.39 25.86 -29.57
N GLN A 255 13.74 25.27 -28.44
CA GLN A 255 15.02 25.51 -27.76
C GLN A 255 16.23 25.03 -28.57
N ASN A 256 16.05 24.04 -29.44
CA ASN A 256 17.10 23.48 -30.28
C ASN A 256 17.09 24.05 -31.71
N LEU A 257 16.09 24.86 -32.08
CA LEU A 257 16.17 25.70 -33.27
C LEU A 257 17.23 26.76 -33.01
N GLY A 258 18.29 26.78 -33.81
CA GLY A 258 19.40 27.73 -33.69
C GLY A 258 18.98 29.17 -34.02
N GLU A 259 19.96 30.06 -34.22
CA GLU A 259 19.68 31.37 -34.82
C GLU A 259 18.95 31.15 -36.15
N VAL A 260 17.78 31.79 -36.26
CA VAL A 260 16.85 31.83 -37.40
C VAL A 260 17.49 31.37 -38.71
N ILE A 261 16.89 30.35 -39.34
CA ILE A 261 17.30 29.91 -40.68
C ILE A 261 16.90 31.01 -41.66
N GLU A 262 17.79 31.99 -41.87
CA GLU A 262 17.63 33.02 -42.90
C GLU A 262 17.64 32.35 -44.27
N LEU A 263 16.47 32.24 -44.88
CA LEU A 263 16.32 31.86 -46.28
C LEU A 263 16.73 33.04 -47.18
N PRO A 264 17.11 32.79 -48.45
CA PRO A 264 17.35 33.85 -49.42
C PRO A 264 16.18 34.85 -49.48
N LEU A 265 16.47 36.12 -49.77
CA LEU A 265 15.50 37.22 -49.81
C LEU A 265 14.92 37.65 -48.44
N GLY A 266 15.61 37.37 -47.33
CA GLY A 266 15.18 37.80 -45.99
C GLY A 266 13.91 37.11 -45.50
N MET A 267 13.65 35.90 -46.01
CA MET A 267 12.54 35.06 -45.57
C MET A 267 13.01 34.15 -44.44
N GLU A 268 12.08 33.78 -43.56
CA GLU A 268 12.35 32.90 -42.43
C GLU A 268 11.30 31.80 -42.42
N LEU A 269 11.73 30.58 -42.07
CA LEU A 269 10.81 29.54 -41.61
C LEU A 269 10.46 29.87 -40.16
N THR A 270 9.17 30.04 -39.88
CA THR A 270 8.75 30.39 -38.51
C THR A 270 8.77 29.15 -37.63
N ASP A 271 8.95 29.34 -36.32
CA ASP A 271 8.88 28.26 -35.34
C ASP A 271 7.55 27.48 -35.46
N ASP A 272 6.44 28.20 -35.67
CA ASP A 272 5.11 27.60 -35.85
C ASP A 272 5.05 26.67 -37.08
N GLU A 273 5.68 27.05 -38.19
CA GLU A 273 5.74 26.20 -39.40
C GLU A 273 6.59 24.96 -39.18
N ILE A 274 7.70 25.09 -38.45
CA ILE A 274 8.59 23.97 -38.13
C ILE A 274 7.90 23.01 -37.16
N ILE A 275 7.24 23.52 -36.12
CA ILE A 275 6.51 22.72 -35.15
C ILE A 275 5.30 22.04 -35.78
N ALA A 276 4.55 22.73 -36.65
CA ALA A 276 3.44 22.12 -37.38
C ALA A 276 3.93 20.99 -38.28
N THR A 277 5.03 21.20 -39.02
CA THR A 277 5.63 20.16 -39.85
C THR A 277 6.12 18.97 -39.00
N ALA A 278 6.75 19.24 -37.86
CA ALA A 278 7.16 18.20 -36.93
C ALA A 278 5.97 17.42 -36.35
N LYS A 279 4.86 18.11 -36.00
CA LYS A 279 3.64 17.47 -35.49
C LYS A 279 2.98 16.56 -36.53
N ASP A 280 2.98 16.97 -37.79
CA ASP A 280 2.43 16.18 -38.89
C ASP A 280 3.26 14.92 -39.16
N MET A 281 4.59 15.02 -39.07
CA MET A 281 5.49 13.89 -39.33
C MET A 281 5.63 12.95 -38.12
N LEU A 282 5.55 13.48 -36.89
CA LEU A 282 5.49 12.72 -35.64
C LEU A 282 4.04 12.42 -35.27
N SER A 283 3.23 12.00 -36.24
CA SER A 283 1.79 11.82 -36.09
C SER A 283 1.41 10.90 -34.93
N LEU A 284 0.18 11.04 -34.44
CA LEU A 284 -0.39 10.16 -33.41
C LEU A 284 -0.23 8.67 -33.75
N GLU A 285 -0.43 8.30 -35.02
CA GLU A 285 -0.29 6.91 -35.48
C GLU A 285 1.16 6.40 -35.32
N TRP A 286 2.14 7.20 -35.71
CA TRP A 286 3.55 6.83 -35.54
C TRP A 286 3.93 6.73 -34.07
N TYR A 287 3.47 7.67 -33.26
CA TYR A 287 3.72 7.69 -31.83
C TYR A 287 3.07 6.48 -31.12
N GLN A 288 1.81 6.15 -31.46
CA GLN A 288 1.12 4.95 -30.94
C GLN A 288 1.85 3.65 -31.29
N ALA A 289 2.50 3.58 -32.46
CA ALA A 289 3.31 2.41 -32.83
C ALA A 289 4.63 2.32 -32.03
N LEU A 290 5.14 3.46 -31.57
CA LEU A 290 6.39 3.57 -30.80
C LEU A 290 6.19 3.31 -29.30
N VAL A 291 5.06 3.77 -28.73
CA VAL A 291 4.79 3.72 -27.28
C VAL A 291 4.97 2.33 -26.67
N PRO A 292 4.38 1.24 -27.22
CA PRO A 292 4.51 -0.09 -26.61
C PRO A 292 5.96 -0.56 -26.51
N ASP A 293 6.78 -0.27 -27.50
CA ASP A 293 8.19 -0.65 -27.52
C ASP A 293 9.01 0.16 -26.52
N LEU A 294 8.77 1.48 -26.42
CA LEU A 294 9.45 2.33 -25.43
C LEU A 294 9.07 1.96 -23.99
N VAL A 295 7.77 1.76 -23.73
CA VAL A 295 7.30 1.31 -22.42
C VAL A 295 7.88 -0.06 -22.10
N GLY A 296 7.88 -0.99 -23.06
CA GLY A 296 8.49 -2.31 -22.90
C GLY A 296 9.98 -2.26 -22.56
N GLN A 297 10.77 -1.38 -23.19
CA GLN A 297 12.19 -1.17 -22.87
C GLN A 297 12.39 -0.71 -21.42
N ILE A 298 11.56 0.24 -20.94
CA ILE A 298 11.61 0.72 -19.54
C ILE A 298 11.29 -0.43 -18.59
N PHE A 299 10.23 -1.19 -18.86
CA PHE A 299 9.82 -2.30 -17.98
C PHE A 299 10.75 -3.51 -18.04
N ALA A 300 11.46 -3.72 -19.16
CA ALA A 300 12.51 -4.74 -19.24
C ALA A 300 13.67 -4.43 -18.28
N TYR A 301 14.07 -3.16 -18.17
CA TYR A 301 15.04 -2.70 -17.19
C TYR A 301 14.50 -2.78 -15.75
N LEU A 302 13.27 -2.32 -15.50
CA LEU A 302 12.66 -2.39 -14.16
C LEU A 302 12.53 -3.83 -13.63
N ARG A 303 12.29 -4.80 -14.51
CA ARG A 303 12.27 -6.23 -14.19
C ARG A 303 13.67 -6.83 -13.98
N GLY A 304 14.73 -6.09 -14.26
CA GLY A 304 16.12 -6.58 -14.22
C GLY A 304 16.46 -7.52 -15.38
N THR A 305 15.64 -7.55 -16.43
CA THR A 305 15.91 -8.32 -17.66
C THR A 305 17.04 -7.70 -18.49
N GLN A 306 17.25 -6.39 -18.31
CA GLN A 306 18.36 -5.62 -18.86
C GLN A 306 19.12 -4.93 -17.72
N GLU A 307 20.45 -4.95 -17.78
CA GLU A 307 21.31 -4.33 -16.76
C GLU A 307 21.38 -2.79 -16.91
N GLU A 308 21.18 -2.29 -18.14
CA GLU A 308 21.20 -0.87 -18.46
C GLU A 308 19.90 -0.49 -19.19
N LEU A 309 19.42 0.73 -18.92
CA LEU A 309 18.27 1.29 -19.63
C LEU A 309 18.73 1.87 -20.96
N GLU A 310 18.52 1.12 -22.05
CA GLU A 310 18.70 1.62 -23.41
C GLU A 310 17.33 1.98 -24.00
N LEU A 311 17.14 3.26 -24.36
CA LEU A 311 15.93 3.74 -25.04
C LEU A 311 16.25 4.04 -26.51
N VAL A 312 15.67 3.26 -27.41
CA VAL A 312 15.88 3.41 -28.86
C VAL A 312 14.66 4.03 -29.51
N ILE A 313 14.79 5.24 -30.04
CA ILE A 313 13.75 5.91 -30.83
C ILE A 313 14.22 5.98 -32.30
N PRO A 314 13.62 5.22 -33.23
CA PRO A 314 14.01 5.22 -34.63
C PRO A 314 13.51 6.49 -35.32
N LEU A 315 14.37 7.51 -35.38
CA LEU A 315 14.08 8.79 -36.05
C LEU A 315 14.70 8.92 -37.45
N ALA A 316 15.42 7.90 -37.94
CA ALA A 316 16.19 8.03 -39.18
C ALA A 316 15.30 8.39 -40.38
N ASP A 317 14.22 7.64 -40.59
CA ASP A 317 13.29 7.86 -41.69
C ASP A 317 12.51 9.17 -41.48
N ARG A 318 12.08 9.45 -40.25
CA ARG A 318 11.34 10.68 -39.90
C ARG A 318 12.16 11.95 -40.10
N LYS A 319 13.46 11.93 -39.79
CA LYS A 319 14.36 13.07 -40.06
C LYS A 319 14.45 13.38 -41.54
N ALA A 320 14.53 12.35 -42.39
CA ALA A 320 14.59 12.53 -43.84
C ALA A 320 13.27 13.08 -44.40
N GLU A 321 12.13 12.58 -43.91
CA GLU A 321 10.80 13.08 -44.29
C GLU A 321 10.60 14.54 -43.84
N ILE A 322 10.90 14.87 -42.57
CA ILE A 322 10.81 16.24 -42.05
C ILE A 322 11.66 17.20 -42.88
N ALA A 323 12.91 16.83 -43.18
CA ALA A 323 13.80 17.68 -43.97
C ALA A 323 13.26 17.90 -45.40
N THR A 324 12.63 16.89 -45.99
CA THR A 324 12.02 17.00 -47.33
C THR A 324 10.85 17.98 -47.31
N VAL A 325 9.91 17.83 -46.37
CA VAL A 325 8.73 18.69 -46.27
C VAL A 325 9.09 20.13 -45.93
N LEU A 326 10.06 20.35 -45.02
CA LEU A 326 10.57 21.71 -44.75
C LEU A 326 11.25 22.33 -45.97
N GLY A 327 11.94 21.53 -46.78
CA GLY A 327 12.52 21.97 -48.05
C GLY A 327 11.46 22.40 -49.07
N GLU A 328 10.42 21.59 -49.25
CA GLU A 328 9.28 21.93 -50.12
C GLU A 328 8.55 23.20 -49.64
N LEU A 329 8.42 23.38 -48.33
CA LEU A 329 7.84 24.59 -47.75
C LEU A 329 8.69 25.84 -48.03
N ALA A 330 10.01 25.72 -47.91
CA ALA A 330 10.95 26.79 -48.23
C ALA A 330 10.90 27.14 -49.73
N ASP A 331 10.89 26.14 -50.61
CA ASP A 331 10.77 26.34 -52.06
C ASP A 331 9.47 27.04 -52.44
N ALA A 332 8.33 26.60 -51.86
CA ALA A 332 7.03 27.21 -52.10
C ALA A 332 6.98 28.68 -51.62
N LYS A 333 7.68 29.01 -50.52
CA LYS A 333 7.81 30.40 -50.05
C LYS A 333 8.63 31.25 -51.01
N VAL A 334 9.76 30.74 -51.47
CA VAL A 334 10.62 31.43 -52.45
C VAL A 334 9.88 31.65 -53.77
N GLU A 335 9.16 30.64 -54.26
CA GLU A 335 8.38 30.74 -55.48
C GLU A 335 7.25 31.77 -55.35
N ARG A 336 6.51 31.80 -54.23
CA ARG A 336 5.51 32.85 -53.99
C ARG A 336 6.14 34.23 -53.95
N ALA A 337 7.22 34.40 -53.20
CA ALA A 337 7.92 35.68 -53.12
C ALA A 337 8.37 36.15 -54.50
N PHE A 338 8.88 35.25 -55.35
CA PHE A 338 9.26 35.55 -56.72
C PHE A 338 8.06 35.92 -57.61
N ASN A 339 6.96 35.18 -57.51
CA ASN A 339 5.75 35.44 -58.30
C ASN A 339 5.02 36.73 -57.89
N ASP A 340 5.16 37.14 -56.64
CA ASP A 340 4.61 38.39 -56.10
C ASP A 340 5.48 39.62 -56.44
N LEU A 341 6.68 39.43 -57.02
CA LEU A 341 7.48 40.55 -57.51
C LEU A 341 6.73 41.30 -58.61
N PRO A 342 6.69 42.65 -58.57
CA PRO A 342 6.00 43.43 -59.58
C PRO A 342 6.65 43.20 -60.95
N ALA A 343 5.82 42.94 -61.97
CA ALA A 343 6.31 42.85 -63.35
C ALA A 343 7.04 44.15 -63.73
N CYS A 344 8.33 44.06 -64.07
CA CYS A 344 9.09 45.21 -64.55
C CYS A 344 8.42 45.79 -65.79
N SER A 345 7.76 46.94 -65.64
CA SER A 345 7.30 47.71 -66.78
C SER A 345 8.51 48.25 -67.55
N TRP A 346 8.36 48.43 -68.87
CA TRP A 346 9.42 49.02 -69.71
C TRP A 346 9.87 50.41 -69.23
N GLY A 347 9.00 51.13 -68.52
CA GLY A 347 9.33 52.41 -67.88
C GLY A 347 10.32 52.26 -66.72
N HIS A 348 10.12 51.29 -65.82
CA HIS A 348 11.03 51.05 -64.70
C HIS A 348 12.40 50.52 -65.13
N LEU A 349 12.46 49.74 -66.22
CA LEU A 349 13.73 49.22 -66.75
C LEU A 349 14.61 50.33 -67.38
N LEU A 350 13.98 51.32 -68.02
CA LEU A 350 14.68 52.51 -68.53
C LEU A 350 15.19 53.41 -67.40
N GLU A 351 14.44 53.54 -66.31
CA GLU A 351 14.83 54.31 -65.12
C GLU A 351 16.03 53.66 -64.37
N PHE A 352 16.03 52.32 -64.26
CA PHE A 352 17.15 51.58 -63.65
C PHE A 352 18.43 51.62 -64.50
N LEU A 353 18.31 51.54 -65.84
CA LEU A 353 19.47 51.62 -66.75
C LEU A 353 20.04 53.04 -66.88
N SER A 354 19.25 54.07 -66.58
CA SER A 354 19.70 55.46 -66.63
C SER A 354 20.35 55.94 -65.34
N ASN A 355 20.25 55.19 -64.24
CA ASN A 355 20.96 55.50 -62.99
C ASN A 355 21.41 54.22 -62.25
N PRO A 356 22.57 53.63 -62.61
CA PRO A 356 23.04 52.38 -62.03
C PRO A 356 23.76 52.66 -60.69
N SER A 357 23.02 52.95 -59.62
CA SER A 357 23.58 52.94 -58.26
C SER A 357 23.19 51.64 -57.54
N LEU A 358 24.17 50.78 -57.30
CA LEU A 358 24.06 49.54 -56.51
C LEU A 358 23.97 49.81 -54.99
N GLU A 359 23.37 50.91 -54.56
CA GLU A 359 23.20 51.25 -53.14
C GLU A 359 21.81 50.88 -52.58
N ASN A 360 20.90 50.37 -53.41
CA ASN A 360 19.54 49.98 -52.98
C ASN A 360 19.17 48.55 -53.40
N ILE A 361 20.12 47.60 -53.28
CA ILE A 361 19.79 46.17 -53.24
C ILE A 361 20.09 45.66 -51.84
#